data_AF-A0A936ZI58-F1
#
_entry.id   AF-A0A936ZI58-F1
#
_cell.length_a   1.000
_cell.length_b   1.000
_cell.length_c   1.000
_cell.angle_alpha   90.00
_cell.angle_beta   90.00
_cell.angle_gamma   90.00
#
_symmetry.space_group_name_H-M   'P 1'
#
loop_
_entity.id
_entity.type
_entity.pdbx_description
1 polymer ?
#
loop_
_entity_poly.entity_id
_entity_poly.type
_entity_poly.pdbx_seq_one_letter_code
_entity_poly.pdbx_strand_id
1 'polypeptide(L)'
;MKRAFFVLMTACGLAAPALANQALATAKNCMACHAVDKKLVGPSYKDIAAKYASDKGAVDKLSAKIIKGGAGVWGPVPMPANPQVTEAEAKTLAAWVLTAK
;
A
#
# COMPACT_ATOMS: atom_id res chain seq x y z
N MET A 1 35.79 -24.15 -33.94
CA MET A 1 34.35 -24.42 -34.04
C MET A 1 33.81 -24.85 -32.68
N LYS A 2 32.77 -24.15 -32.20
CA LYS A 2 31.62 -24.62 -31.38
C LYS A 2 31.92 -25.39 -30.08
N ARG A 3 31.37 -25.10 -28.90
CA ARG A 3 30.46 -24.09 -28.34
C ARG A 3 30.45 -24.44 -26.84
N ALA A 4 31.00 -23.61 -25.96
CA ALA A 4 30.86 -23.80 -24.52
C ALA A 4 29.45 -23.35 -24.10
N PHE A 5 28.60 -24.30 -23.71
CA PHE A 5 27.30 -24.00 -23.11
C PHE A 5 27.52 -23.64 -21.63
N PHE A 6 27.69 -22.36 -21.35
CA PHE A 6 27.46 -21.80 -20.02
C PHE A 6 25.96 -21.63 -19.83
N VAL A 7 25.31 -22.53 -19.09
CA VAL A 7 23.98 -22.29 -18.54
C VAL A 7 24.17 -21.56 -17.22
N LEU A 8 24.11 -20.23 -17.26
CA LEU A 8 23.89 -19.40 -16.09
C LEU A 8 22.51 -18.77 -16.23
N MET A 9 21.49 -19.42 -15.68
CA MET A 9 20.19 -18.81 -15.43
C MET A 9 19.86 -18.93 -13.96
N THR A 10 20.36 -17.99 -13.18
CA THR A 10 19.81 -17.63 -11.88
C THR A 10 19.18 -16.25 -12.02
N ALA A 11 17.91 -16.21 -12.45
CA ALA A 11 17.08 -15.02 -12.34
C ALA A 11 16.40 -15.05 -10.97
N CYS A 12 17.00 -14.39 -9.98
CA CYS A 12 16.39 -14.16 -8.67
C CYS A 12 15.27 -13.11 -8.83
N GLY A 13 14.02 -13.56 -8.82
CA GLY A 13 12.84 -12.69 -8.85
C GLY A 13 12.62 -12.01 -7.50
N LEU A 14 13.06 -10.75 -7.36
CA LEU A 14 12.86 -9.92 -6.16
C LEU A 14 11.60 -9.03 -6.21
N ALA A 15 10.65 -9.27 -7.13
CA ALA A 15 9.49 -8.40 -7.32
C ALA A 15 8.24 -8.76 -6.46
N ALA A 16 8.32 -9.75 -5.57
CA ALA A 16 7.12 -10.37 -4.98
C ALA A 16 6.32 -9.52 -3.97
N PRO A 17 6.90 -8.75 -3.03
CA PRO A 17 6.10 -8.14 -1.95
C PRO A 17 5.26 -6.95 -2.40
N ALA A 18 5.82 -6.06 -3.24
CA ALA A 18 5.16 -4.82 -3.61
C ALA A 18 3.94 -5.05 -4.52
N LEU A 19 4.04 -5.99 -5.46
CA LEU A 19 2.95 -6.33 -6.38
C LEU A 19 1.79 -7.04 -5.66
N ALA A 20 2.09 -7.93 -4.71
CA ALA A 20 1.09 -8.62 -3.91
C ALA A 20 0.25 -7.65 -3.05
N ASN A 21 0.87 -6.60 -2.52
CA ASN A 21 0.18 -5.61 -1.70
C ASN A 21 -0.72 -4.67 -2.51
N GLN A 22 -0.34 -4.34 -3.75
CA GLN A 22 -1.23 -3.62 -4.68
C GLN A 22 -2.43 -4.47 -5.11
N ALA A 23 -2.22 -5.78 -5.31
CA ALA A 23 -3.31 -6.71 -5.58
C ALA A 23 -4.29 -6.79 -4.40
N LEU A 24 -3.78 -6.86 -3.17
CA LEU A 24 -4.60 -6.80 -1.96
C LEU A 24 -5.39 -5.48 -1.88
N ALA A 25 -4.74 -4.33 -2.13
CA ALA A 25 -5.41 -3.04 -2.11
C ALA A 25 -6.51 -2.93 -3.17
N THR A 26 -6.30 -3.56 -4.33
CA THR A 26 -7.31 -3.67 -5.39
C THR A 26 -8.47 -4.58 -4.96
N ALA A 27 -8.17 -5.76 -4.42
CA ALA A 27 -9.16 -6.73 -3.94
C ALA A 27 -10.02 -6.19 -2.78
N LYS A 28 -9.48 -5.25 -1.98
CA LYS A 28 -10.19 -4.56 -0.90
C LYS A 28 -10.82 -3.23 -1.33
N ASN A 29 -10.88 -2.95 -2.64
CA ASN A 29 -11.49 -1.76 -3.25
C ASN A 29 -10.83 -0.41 -2.90
N CYS A 30 -9.59 -0.42 -2.42
CA CYS A 30 -8.90 0.82 -2.04
C CYS A 30 -8.62 1.73 -3.25
N MET A 31 -8.41 1.14 -4.44
CA MET A 31 -8.10 1.86 -5.68
C MET A 31 -9.27 2.72 -6.20
N ALA A 32 -10.49 2.51 -5.70
CA ALA A 32 -11.65 3.33 -6.08
C ALA A 32 -11.54 4.78 -5.54
N CYS A 33 -10.85 4.96 -4.42
CA CYS A 33 -10.75 6.24 -3.72
C CYS A 33 -9.32 6.76 -3.59
N HIS A 34 -8.32 5.90 -3.77
CA HIS A 34 -6.91 6.24 -3.67
C HIS A 34 -6.17 5.86 -4.94
N ALA A 35 -5.16 6.65 -5.30
CA ALA A 35 -4.17 6.29 -6.30
C ALA A 35 -2.78 6.42 -5.71
N VAL A 36 -1.78 5.85 -6.39
CA VAL A 36 -0.39 5.89 -5.91
C VAL A 36 0.11 7.32 -5.85
N ASP A 37 -0.09 8.10 -6.91
CA ASP A 37 0.65 9.33 -7.19
C ASP A 37 -0.22 10.58 -7.35
N LYS A 38 -1.55 10.44 -7.32
CA LYS A 38 -2.48 11.55 -7.44
C LYS A 38 -3.62 11.45 -6.45
N LYS A 39 -4.12 12.59 -6.02
CA LYS A 39 -5.32 12.69 -5.21
C LYS A 39 -6.54 12.29 -6.06
N LEU A 40 -7.42 11.47 -5.48
CA LEU A 40 -8.74 11.15 -6.02
C LEU A 40 -9.79 11.68 -5.03
N VAL A 41 -10.60 10.78 -4.46
CA VAL A 41 -11.47 11.08 -3.32
C VAL A 41 -10.60 11.24 -2.06
N GLY A 42 -9.75 10.25 -1.81
CA GLY A 42 -8.73 10.27 -0.77
C GLY A 42 -7.39 10.84 -1.26
N PRO A 43 -6.44 11.07 -0.34
CA PRO A 43 -5.07 11.46 -0.68
C PRO A 43 -4.36 10.38 -1.51
N SER A 44 -3.30 10.77 -2.23
CA SER A 44 -2.43 9.79 -2.87
C SER A 44 -1.67 8.97 -1.82
N TYR A 45 -1.22 7.75 -2.18
CA TYR A 45 -0.37 6.98 -1.28
C TYR A 45 0.97 7.65 -1.02
N LYS A 46 1.52 8.35 -2.01
CA LYS A 46 2.71 9.20 -1.82
C LYS A 46 2.49 10.29 -0.76
N ASP A 47 1.35 10.97 -0.78
CA ASP A 47 1.04 11.99 0.22
C ASP A 47 0.92 11.38 1.61
N ILE A 48 0.27 10.21 1.73
CA ILE A 48 0.17 9.48 3.01
C ILE A 48 1.58 9.10 3.49
N ALA A 49 2.41 8.50 2.64
CA ALA A 49 3.78 8.13 2.97
C ALA A 49 4.59 9.35 3.44
N ALA A 50 4.53 10.46 2.71
CA ALA A 50 5.23 11.69 3.05
C ALA A 50 4.77 12.28 4.39
N LYS A 51 3.45 12.35 4.64
CA LYS A 51 2.90 12.90 5.90
C LYS A 51 3.33 12.08 7.12
N TYR A 52 3.43 10.76 6.99
CA TYR A 52 3.70 9.84 8.10
C TYR A 52 5.14 9.29 8.13
N ALA A 53 6.04 9.78 7.28
CA ALA A 53 7.40 9.24 7.10
C ALA A 53 8.24 9.17 8.39
N SER A 54 8.03 10.11 9.32
CA SER A 54 8.77 10.17 10.60
C SER A 54 8.00 9.58 11.79
N ASP A 55 6.80 9.05 11.58
CA ASP A 55 5.94 8.54 12.63
C ASP A 55 6.19 7.03 12.85
N LYS A 56 6.89 6.70 13.93
CA LYS A 56 7.18 5.30 14.30
C LYS A 56 5.92 4.46 14.56
N GLY A 57 4.79 5.10 14.86
CA GLY A 57 3.49 4.45 15.06
C GLY A 57 2.57 4.51 13.83
N ALA A 58 3.09 4.89 12.66
CA ALA A 58 2.28 5.10 11.47
C ALA A 58 1.50 3.85 11.04
N VAL A 59 2.11 2.66 11.10
CA VAL A 59 1.47 1.41 10.70
C VAL A 59 0.23 1.13 11.55
N ASP A 60 0.32 1.25 12.87
CA ASP A 60 -0.82 1.00 13.78
C ASP A 60 -1.90 2.08 13.62
N LYS A 61 -1.50 3.35 13.46
CA LYS A 61 -2.45 4.45 13.25
C LYS A 61 -3.21 4.27 11.93
N LEU A 62 -2.49 3.99 10.84
CA LEU A 62 -3.08 3.85 9.51
C LEU A 62 -3.90 2.57 9.40
N SER A 63 -3.46 1.44 9.98
CA SER A 63 -4.27 0.21 10.00
C SER A 63 -5.58 0.40 10.75
N ALA A 64 -5.56 1.09 11.90
CA ALA A 64 -6.79 1.44 12.62
C ALA A 64 -7.71 2.34 11.79
N LYS A 65 -7.15 3.30 11.04
CA LYS A 65 -7.93 4.15 10.11
C LYS A 65 -8.51 3.34 8.95
N ILE A 66 -7.75 2.43 8.36
CA ILE A 66 -8.22 1.55 7.27
C ILE A 66 -9.47 0.78 7.73
N ILE A 67 -9.43 0.16 8.92
CA ILE A 67 -10.54 -0.65 9.42
C ILE A 67 -11.74 0.23 9.82
N LYS A 68 -11.49 1.26 10.64
CA LYS A 68 -12.56 2.04 11.29
C LYS A 68 -13.06 3.22 10.46
N GLY A 69 -12.36 3.57 9.39
CA GLY A 69 -12.58 4.82 8.67
C GLY A 69 -12.05 6.02 9.46
N GLY A 70 -12.36 7.22 8.96
CA GLY A 70 -12.03 8.47 9.65
C GLY A 70 -12.25 9.70 8.80
N ALA A 71 -12.28 10.86 9.46
CA ALA A 71 -12.47 12.17 8.82
C ALA A 71 -11.46 13.21 9.35
N GLY A 72 -11.36 14.36 8.68
CA GLY A 72 -10.67 15.56 9.18
C GLY A 72 -9.16 15.62 8.93
N VAL A 73 -8.48 14.50 8.69
CA VAL A 73 -7.02 14.49 8.45
C VAL A 73 -6.64 15.06 7.08
N TRP A 74 -7.47 14.82 6.08
CA TRP A 74 -7.19 15.11 4.66
C TRP A 74 -8.25 16.02 4.01
N GLY A 75 -9.23 16.47 4.80
CA GLY A 75 -10.36 17.25 4.34
C GLY A 75 -11.69 16.80 4.96
N PRO A 76 -12.81 17.36 4.46
CA PRO A 76 -14.15 17.11 5.02
C PRO A 76 -14.74 15.76 4.61
N VAL A 77 -14.23 15.13 3.55
CA VAL A 77 -14.74 13.84 3.06
C VAL A 77 -14.24 12.71 3.98
N PRO A 78 -15.13 11.96 4.64
CA PRO A 78 -14.74 10.84 5.48
C PRO A 78 -14.33 9.63 4.62
N MET A 79 -13.32 8.89 5.06
CA MET A 79 -13.08 7.53 4.62
C MET A 79 -14.04 6.60 5.36
N PRO A 80 -14.93 5.84 4.67
CA PRO A 80 -15.80 4.87 5.32
C PRO A 80 -15.00 3.76 6.03
N ALA A 81 -15.63 3.10 6.99
CA ALA A 81 -15.09 1.88 7.59
C ALA A 81 -14.97 0.77 6.53
N ASN A 82 -13.93 -0.06 6.64
CA ASN A 82 -13.70 -1.22 5.77
C ASN A 82 -13.82 -2.51 6.58
N PRO A 83 -15.06 -2.96 6.94
CA PRO A 83 -15.27 -4.14 7.79
C PRO A 83 -14.77 -5.45 7.16
N GLN A 84 -14.57 -5.47 5.84
CA GLN A 84 -14.02 -6.60 5.08
C GLN A 84 -12.49 -6.74 5.17
N VAL A 85 -11.82 -5.79 5.82
CA VAL A 85 -10.36 -5.80 5.98
C VAL A 85 -10.01 -6.28 7.38
N THR A 86 -9.28 -7.38 7.46
CA THR A 86 -8.77 -7.91 8.73
C THR A 86 -7.64 -7.04 9.29
N GLU A 87 -7.32 -7.19 10.58
CA GLU A 87 -6.21 -6.45 11.19
C GLU A 87 -4.86 -6.74 10.50
N ALA A 88 -4.62 -8.01 10.15
CA ALA A 88 -3.40 -8.42 9.46
C ALA A 88 -3.30 -7.76 8.07
N GLU A 89 -4.38 -7.79 7.28
CA GLU A 89 -4.42 -7.13 5.97
C GLU A 89 -4.26 -5.62 6.09
N ALA A 90 -4.88 -4.99 7.10
CA ALA A 90 -4.76 -3.55 7.33
C ALA A 90 -3.32 -3.14 7.67
N LYS A 91 -2.60 -3.93 8.48
CA LYS A 91 -1.19 -3.72 8.79
C LYS A 91 -0.31 -3.88 7.55
N THR A 92 -0.56 -4.91 6.75
CA THR A 92 0.13 -5.13 5.46
C THR A 92 -0.08 -3.96 4.51
N LEU A 93 -1.33 -3.50 4.34
CA LEU A 93 -1.67 -2.36 3.50
C LEU A 93 -1.03 -1.06 4.00
N ALA A 94 -1.11 -0.79 5.31
CA ALA A 94 -0.51 0.40 5.91
C ALA A 94 1.02 0.44 5.71
N ALA A 95 1.70 -0.68 5.98
CA ALA A 95 3.14 -0.79 5.76
C ALA A 95 3.49 -0.57 4.29
N TRP A 96 2.74 -1.17 3.37
CA TRP A 96 2.97 -0.98 1.93
C TRP A 96 2.75 0.47 1.49
N VAL A 97 1.67 1.12 1.91
CA VAL A 97 1.38 2.53 1.59
C VAL A 97 2.53 3.45 2.02
N LEU A 98 3.12 3.22 3.19
CA LEU A 98 4.25 4.00 3.69
C LEU A 98 5.54 3.84 2.86
N THR A 99 5.60 2.86 1.96
CA THR A 99 6.73 2.70 1.03
C THR A 99 6.53 3.44 -0.30
N ALA A 100 5.35 4.01 -0.54
CA ALA A 100 5.04 4.75 -1.77
C ALA A 100 5.93 6.01 -1.87
N LYS A 101 6.64 6.13 -2.99
CA LYS A 101 7.51 7.28 -3.34
C LYS A 101 7.07 7.87 -4.65
#